data_AF-W4QX66-F1
#
_entry.id   AF-W4QX66-F1
#
_cell.length_a   1.000
_cell.length_b   1.000
_cell.length_c   1.000
_cell.angle_alpha   90.00
_cell.angle_beta   90.00
_cell.angle_gamma   90.00
#
_symmetry.space_group_name_H-M   'P 1'
#
loop_
_entity.id
_entity.type
_entity.pdbx_description
1 polymer ?
#
loop_
_entity_poly.entity_id
_entity_poly.type
_entity_poly.pdbx_seq_one_letter_code
_entity_poly.pdbx_strand_id
1 'polypeptide(L)'
;MQEENKEVQLPDEKSDEGSPFQSQKEISLVLSLVLDFIQHQKQKEMDNRINTFIEKRIIDLKNNQASIQLSSETLVLLHVIPYQEKELYLDISSSREHTHLFPLLSNRGYDNRFNADGFLSYHSKSSYVQLFRNGIIEAADIAFFNPDNKEIYGTQLESCLIKKLPKYFSFLKELRADSNTFLVAVSLLNVKDCSLSSGYYDVIDREEIRLPKVVTRQEDNIAKMLKPAFDVLWNAVGMPGSINYINGDWQPRKY
;
A
#
# COMPACT_ATOMS: atom_id res chain seq x y z
N MET A 1 -84.64 -42.41 -11.54
CA MET A 1 -84.30 -41.42 -10.51
C MET A 1 -83.30 -42.10 -9.59
N GLN A 2 -81.99 -42.17 -9.86
CA GLN A 2 -81.02 -41.11 -10.15
C GLN A 2 -81.14 -39.93 -9.19
N GLU A 3 -80.46 -40.04 -8.06
CA GLU A 3 -79.83 -38.91 -7.38
C GLU A 3 -78.35 -39.27 -7.17
N GLU A 4 -77.50 -38.50 -7.83
CA GLU A 4 -76.05 -38.61 -7.84
C GLU A 4 -75.47 -38.12 -6.52
N ASN A 5 -74.71 -38.99 -5.83
CA ASN A 5 -73.74 -38.57 -4.83
C ASN A 5 -72.58 -37.87 -5.55
N LYS A 6 -72.54 -36.54 -5.51
CA LYS A 6 -71.34 -35.76 -5.86
C LYS A 6 -70.32 -35.87 -4.74
N GLU A 7 -69.35 -36.75 -4.92
CA GLU A 7 -68.07 -36.68 -4.21
C GLU A 7 -67.40 -35.34 -4.53
N VAL A 8 -67.24 -34.52 -3.50
CA VAL A 8 -66.42 -33.30 -3.55
C VAL A 8 -64.96 -33.76 -3.47
N GLN A 9 -64.28 -33.82 -4.61
CA GLN A 9 -62.83 -33.92 -4.66
C GLN A 9 -62.23 -32.62 -4.09
N LEU A 10 -61.57 -32.74 -2.94
CA LEU A 10 -60.66 -31.73 -2.44
C LEU A 10 -59.56 -31.50 -3.50
N PRO A 11 -59.18 -30.24 -3.78
CA PRO A 11 -58.05 -30.01 -4.67
C PRO A 11 -56.81 -30.62 -4.01
N ASP A 12 -56.09 -31.45 -4.76
CA ASP A 12 -54.72 -31.86 -4.42
C ASP A 12 -53.92 -30.57 -4.12
N GLU A 13 -53.62 -30.32 -2.85
CA GLU A 13 -52.51 -29.47 -2.44
C GLU A 13 -51.23 -30.15 -2.91
N LYS A 14 -50.94 -30.07 -4.21
CA LYS A 14 -49.56 -30.10 -4.68
C LYS A 14 -48.95 -28.79 -4.23
N SER A 15 -48.49 -28.78 -2.98
CA SER A 15 -47.41 -27.90 -2.57
C SER A 15 -46.32 -28.08 -3.62
N ASP A 16 -46.10 -27.04 -4.41
CA ASP A 16 -44.97 -26.88 -5.32
C ASP A 16 -43.72 -26.73 -4.45
N GLU A 17 -43.37 -27.82 -3.75
CA GLU A 17 -42.09 -27.95 -3.07
C GLU A 17 -41.06 -28.02 -4.19
N GLY A 18 -40.45 -26.86 -4.47
CA GLY A 18 -39.44 -26.69 -5.50
C GLY A 18 -38.48 -27.88 -5.49
N SER A 19 -38.21 -28.42 -6.69
CA SER A 19 -37.43 -29.66 -6.81
C SER A 19 -36.14 -29.56 -5.98
N PRO A 20 -35.65 -30.65 -5.36
CA PRO A 20 -34.43 -30.61 -4.54
C PRO A 20 -33.23 -29.93 -5.25
N PHE A 21 -33.20 -29.99 -6.58
CA PHE A 21 -32.23 -29.31 -7.44
C PHE A 21 -32.40 -27.78 -7.52
N GLN A 22 -33.62 -27.24 -7.49
CA GLN A 22 -33.89 -25.79 -7.40
C GLN A 22 -33.49 -25.25 -6.02
N SER A 23 -33.89 -25.95 -4.95
CA SER A 23 -33.54 -25.56 -3.57
C SER A 23 -32.03 -25.57 -3.34
N GLN A 24 -31.29 -26.53 -3.91
CA GLN A 24 -29.82 -26.54 -3.87
C GLN A 24 -29.18 -25.37 -4.60
N LYS A 25 -29.71 -24.97 -5.77
CA LYS A 25 -29.21 -23.81 -6.52
C LYS A 25 -29.46 -22.50 -5.78
N GLU A 26 -30.63 -22.35 -5.17
CA GLU A 26 -30.98 -21.18 -4.37
C GLU A 26 -30.09 -21.07 -3.13
N ILE A 27 -29.87 -22.17 -2.41
CA ILE A 27 -28.94 -22.21 -1.27
C ILE A 27 -27.51 -21.84 -1.71
N SER A 28 -27.03 -22.38 -2.82
CA SER A 28 -25.70 -22.07 -3.36
C SER A 28 -25.54 -20.57 -3.68
N LEU A 29 -26.58 -19.96 -4.28
CA LEU A 29 -26.58 -18.54 -4.62
C LEU A 29 -26.62 -17.65 -3.37
N VAL A 30 -27.40 -18.03 -2.35
CA VAL A 30 -27.41 -17.33 -1.06
C VAL A 30 -26.05 -17.45 -0.38
N LEU A 31 -25.42 -18.63 -0.41
CA LEU A 31 -24.09 -18.83 0.17
C LEU A 31 -23.02 -17.98 -0.54
N SER A 32 -23.04 -17.89 -1.88
CA SER A 32 -22.09 -17.04 -2.60
C SER A 32 -22.27 -15.56 -2.25
N LEU A 33 -23.51 -15.08 -2.19
CA LEU A 33 -23.81 -13.70 -1.81
C LEU A 33 -23.36 -13.38 -0.37
N VAL A 34 -23.58 -14.31 0.56
CA VAL A 34 -23.13 -14.14 1.96
C VAL A 34 -21.60 -14.14 2.04
N LEU A 35 -20.91 -15.01 1.29
CA LEU A 35 -19.45 -15.02 1.23
C LEU A 35 -18.89 -13.72 0.67
N ASP A 36 -19.42 -13.24 -0.45
CA ASP A 36 -19.02 -11.97 -1.06
C ASP A 36 -19.24 -10.80 -0.11
N PHE A 37 -20.39 -10.78 0.60
CA PHE A 37 -20.67 -9.78 1.60
C PHE A 37 -19.65 -9.81 2.76
N ILE A 38 -19.37 -10.98 3.32
CA ILE A 38 -18.38 -11.14 4.41
C ILE A 38 -17.00 -10.70 3.94
N GLN A 39 -16.58 -11.10 2.74
CA GLN A 39 -15.28 -10.74 2.18
C GLN A 39 -15.17 -9.23 1.94
N HIS A 40 -16.23 -8.60 1.43
CA HIS A 40 -16.29 -7.15 1.27
C HIS A 40 -16.22 -6.41 2.62
N GLN A 41 -16.92 -6.88 3.66
CA GLN A 41 -16.84 -6.25 4.99
C GLN A 41 -15.42 -6.32 5.57
N LYS A 42 -14.77 -7.48 5.49
CA LYS A 42 -13.39 -7.67 5.94
C LYS A 42 -12.40 -6.79 5.19
N GLN A 43 -12.55 -6.70 3.87
CA GLN A 43 -11.73 -5.84 3.03
C GLN A 43 -11.86 -4.37 3.45
N LYS A 44 -13.10 -3.90 3.66
CA LYS A 44 -13.38 -2.54 4.12
C LYS A 44 -12.78 -2.24 5.50
N GLU A 45 -12.85 -3.18 6.43
CA GLU A 45 -12.23 -3.04 7.76
C GLU A 45 -10.71 -2.92 7.66
N MET A 46 -10.07 -3.77 6.85
CA MET A 46 -8.64 -3.72 6.60
C MET A 46 -8.21 -2.39 5.98
N ASP A 47 -8.93 -1.92 4.96
CA ASP A 47 -8.66 -0.63 4.31
C ASP A 47 -8.81 0.53 5.30
N ASN A 48 -9.84 0.51 6.13
CA ASN A 48 -10.03 1.53 7.17
C ASN A 48 -8.88 1.54 8.18
N ARG A 49 -8.41 0.36 8.63
CA ARG A 49 -7.26 0.25 9.53
C ARG A 49 -5.99 0.82 8.90
N ILE A 50 -5.72 0.45 7.65
CA ILE A 50 -4.58 0.93 6.87
C ILE A 50 -4.63 2.45 6.70
N ASN A 51 -5.80 2.98 6.32
CA ASN A 51 -5.99 4.42 6.14
C ASN A 51 -5.78 5.16 7.46
N THR A 52 -6.39 4.67 8.54
CA THR A 52 -6.23 5.27 9.88
C THR A 52 -4.77 5.34 10.30
N PHE A 53 -4.00 4.26 10.05
CA PHE A 53 -2.57 4.26 10.33
C PHE A 53 -1.82 5.32 9.51
N ILE A 54 -2.00 5.32 8.18
CA ILE A 54 -1.32 6.26 7.28
C ILE A 54 -1.67 7.70 7.64
N GLU A 55 -2.95 8.03 7.84
CA GLU A 55 -3.39 9.38 8.21
C GLU A 55 -2.76 9.82 9.54
N LYS A 56 -2.79 8.95 10.55
CA LYS A 56 -2.16 9.23 11.84
C LYS A 56 -0.68 9.55 11.67
N ARG A 57 0.05 8.76 10.89
CA ARG A 57 1.49 8.97 10.67
C ARG A 57 1.79 10.25 9.91
N ILE A 58 0.98 10.61 8.92
CA ILE A 58 1.09 11.90 8.22
C ILE A 58 0.87 13.06 9.19
N ILE A 59 -0.14 12.96 10.06
CA ILE A 59 -0.41 13.98 11.10
C ILE A 59 0.76 14.08 12.08
N ASP A 60 1.27 12.95 12.58
CA ASP A 60 2.43 12.89 13.48
C ASP A 60 3.66 13.57 12.84
N LEU A 61 3.93 13.29 11.56
CA LEU A 61 5.02 13.92 10.82
C LEU A 61 4.86 15.43 10.68
N LYS A 62 3.66 15.91 10.34
CA LYS A 62 3.35 17.35 10.27
C LYS A 62 3.51 18.05 11.63
N ASN A 63 3.30 17.32 12.72
CA ASN A 63 3.49 17.82 14.09
C ASN A 63 4.91 17.62 14.64
N ASN A 64 5.90 17.29 13.79
CA ASN A 64 7.29 17.01 14.18
C ASN A 64 7.46 15.82 15.15
N GLN A 65 6.52 14.87 15.14
CA GLN A 65 6.53 13.64 15.94
C GLN A 65 7.02 12.41 15.14
N ALA A 66 8.06 12.63 14.34
CA ALA A 66 8.72 11.59 13.57
C ALA A 66 9.65 10.72 14.45
N SER A 67 10.03 9.53 13.94
CA SER A 67 10.95 8.61 14.63
C SER A 67 12.36 9.21 14.86
N ILE A 68 12.72 10.19 14.02
CA ILE A 68 13.86 11.10 14.18
C ILE A 68 13.42 12.50 13.76
N GLN A 69 14.11 13.54 14.25
CA GLN A 69 13.88 14.90 13.75
C GLN A 69 14.54 15.07 12.37
N LEU A 70 13.72 15.28 11.34
CA LEU A 70 14.20 15.59 9.99
C LEU A 70 14.59 17.07 9.88
N SER A 71 15.55 17.39 9.02
CA SER A 71 16.01 18.77 8.79
C SER A 71 15.19 19.53 7.77
N SER A 72 14.22 18.88 7.12
CA SER A 72 13.28 19.47 6.17
C SER A 72 11.89 18.90 6.42
N GLU A 73 10.88 19.72 6.19
CA GLU A 73 9.47 19.30 6.22
C GLU A 73 9.03 18.75 4.85
N THR A 74 9.74 19.07 3.76
CA THR A 74 9.51 18.48 2.44
C THR A 74 10.15 17.10 2.38
N LEU A 75 9.33 16.06 2.18
CA LEU A 75 9.77 14.67 2.29
C LEU A 75 8.92 13.69 1.47
N VAL A 76 9.52 12.56 1.13
CA VAL A 76 8.83 11.37 0.65
C VAL A 76 8.56 10.46 1.85
N LEU A 77 7.33 9.98 1.96
CA LEU A 77 6.89 9.00 2.92
C LEU A 77 6.43 7.73 2.20
N LEU A 78 7.02 6.60 2.56
CA LEU A 78 6.65 5.27 2.09
C LEU A 78 6.12 4.46 3.26
N HIS A 79 4.98 3.80 3.07
CA HIS A 79 4.51 2.73 3.93
C HIS A 79 4.46 1.41 3.16
N VAL A 80 5.02 0.37 3.77
CA VAL A 80 4.87 -1.02 3.34
C VAL A 80 4.14 -1.76 4.44
N ILE A 81 2.93 -2.20 4.14
CA ILE A 81 2.00 -2.76 5.12
C ILE A 81 1.69 -4.20 4.72
N PRO A 82 1.95 -5.20 5.60
CA PRO A 82 1.47 -6.56 5.40
C PRO A 82 -0.05 -6.56 5.16
N TYR A 83 -0.45 -7.04 3.98
CA TYR A 83 -1.84 -6.95 3.52
C TYR A 83 -2.59 -8.23 3.88
N GLN A 84 -3.04 -8.28 5.13
CA GLN A 84 -3.73 -9.43 5.69
C GLN A 84 -4.69 -9.02 6.82
N GLU A 85 -5.67 -9.88 7.09
CA GLU A 85 -6.73 -9.61 8.06
C GLU A 85 -6.17 -9.43 9.48
N LYS A 86 -5.31 -10.36 9.93
CA LYS A 86 -4.78 -10.37 11.30
C LYS A 86 -3.65 -9.36 11.46
N GLU A 87 -3.69 -8.63 12.57
CA GLU A 87 -2.53 -7.83 12.98
C GLU A 87 -1.36 -8.76 13.32
N LEU A 88 -0.17 -8.36 12.88
CA LEU A 88 1.05 -9.04 13.28
C LEU A 88 1.53 -8.52 14.63
N TYR A 89 2.29 -9.36 15.30
CA TYR A 89 3.20 -8.93 16.35
C TYR A 89 4.53 -9.62 16.10
N LEU A 90 5.48 -8.91 15.49
CA LEU A 90 6.77 -9.46 15.09
C LEU A 90 7.74 -9.48 16.27
N ASP A 91 8.47 -10.59 16.40
CA ASP A 91 9.71 -10.61 17.15
C ASP A 91 10.80 -9.91 16.32
N ILE A 92 11.19 -8.73 16.79
CA ILE A 92 12.18 -7.89 16.11
C ILE A 92 13.61 -8.13 16.61
N SER A 93 13.82 -9.06 17.54
CA SER A 93 15.12 -9.27 18.20
C SER A 93 16.26 -9.56 17.21
N SER A 94 15.99 -10.30 16.14
CA SER A 94 16.94 -10.63 15.06
C SER A 94 17.10 -9.53 14.00
N SER A 95 16.39 -8.39 14.10
CA SER A 95 16.41 -7.34 13.06
C SER A 95 17.81 -6.84 12.70
N ARG A 96 18.74 -6.82 13.67
CA ARG A 96 20.13 -6.40 13.46
C ARG A 96 20.89 -7.31 12.50
N GLU A 97 20.55 -8.59 12.46
CA GLU A 97 21.19 -9.61 11.61
C GLU A 97 20.83 -9.40 10.13
N HIS A 98 19.68 -8.77 9.86
CA HIS A 98 19.13 -8.59 8.52
C HIS A 98 19.17 -7.13 8.02
N THR A 99 20.00 -6.26 8.63
CA THR A 99 20.09 -4.82 8.29
C THR A 99 20.44 -4.54 6.82
N HIS A 100 21.08 -5.46 6.11
CA HIS A 100 21.37 -5.36 4.68
C HIS A 100 20.11 -5.41 3.77
N LEU A 101 19.02 -5.99 4.29
CA LEU A 101 17.68 -6.01 3.67
C LEU A 101 16.80 -4.84 4.13
N PHE A 102 17.28 -4.04 5.08
CA PHE A 102 16.55 -2.91 5.65
C PHE A 102 17.25 -1.56 5.37
N PRO A 103 17.57 -1.24 4.09
CA PRO A 103 18.28 -0.02 3.75
C PRO A 103 17.39 1.21 3.80
N LEU A 104 17.99 2.38 4.00
CA LEU A 104 17.34 3.67 3.69
C LEU A 104 17.00 3.78 2.19
N LEU A 105 16.07 4.67 1.85
CA LEU A 105 15.62 4.88 0.47
C LEU A 105 16.73 5.46 -0.40
N SER A 106 17.25 6.64 -0.03
CA SER A 106 18.29 7.34 -0.80
C SER A 106 19.72 7.00 -0.36
N ASN A 107 19.94 6.86 0.95
CA ASN A 107 21.27 6.84 1.56
C ASN A 107 21.93 5.45 1.58
N ARG A 108 23.27 5.45 1.61
CA ARG A 108 24.10 4.22 1.64
C ARG A 108 24.67 3.88 3.03
N GLY A 109 24.87 4.88 3.89
CA GLY A 109 25.30 4.70 5.28
C GLY A 109 24.15 4.99 6.24
N TYR A 110 24.06 4.23 7.33
CA TYR A 110 22.99 4.35 8.31
C TYR A 110 23.38 3.72 9.65
N ASP A 111 22.86 4.29 10.72
CA ASP A 111 22.88 3.70 12.06
C ASP A 111 21.56 2.99 12.32
N ASN A 112 21.56 2.05 13.27
CA ASN A 112 20.36 1.32 13.66
C ASN A 112 20.17 1.29 15.18
N ARG A 113 18.93 1.36 15.65
CA ARG A 113 18.57 1.23 17.07
C ARG A 113 17.20 0.59 17.26
N PHE A 114 16.95 0.08 18.46
CA PHE A 114 15.61 -0.30 18.90
C PHE A 114 14.94 0.88 19.61
N ASN A 115 13.62 1.00 19.49
CA ASN A 115 12.80 1.97 20.23
C ASN A 115 11.48 1.32 20.72
N ALA A 116 10.64 2.11 21.38
CA ALA A 116 9.36 1.66 21.92
C ALA A 116 8.40 1.15 20.83
N ASP A 117 8.59 1.59 19.58
CA ASP A 117 7.73 1.25 18.44
C ASP A 117 8.26 0.04 17.65
N GLY A 118 9.58 -0.13 17.55
CA GLY A 118 10.21 -1.31 16.97
C GLY A 118 11.70 -1.12 16.67
N PHE A 119 12.09 -1.32 15.41
CA PHE A 119 13.46 -1.27 14.94
C PHE A 119 13.64 -0.13 13.93
N LEU A 120 14.59 0.75 14.18
CA LEU A 120 14.84 1.96 13.41
C LEU A 120 16.20 1.87 12.72
N SER A 121 16.22 2.15 11.42
CA SER A 121 17.40 2.53 10.66
C SER A 121 17.32 4.01 10.30
N TYR A 122 18.42 4.75 10.42
CA TYR A 122 18.40 6.20 10.15
C TYR A 122 19.76 6.75 9.72
N HIS A 123 19.72 7.89 9.03
CA HIS A 123 20.90 8.66 8.67
C HIS A 123 20.73 10.10 9.12
N SER A 124 21.40 10.43 10.23
CA SER A 124 21.43 11.77 10.82
C SER A 124 20.00 12.36 10.89
N LYS A 125 19.77 13.50 10.22
CA LYS A 125 18.47 14.20 10.13
C LYS A 125 17.87 14.15 8.71
N SER A 126 18.35 13.27 7.84
CA SER A 126 17.92 13.25 6.43
C SER A 126 16.91 12.16 6.10
N SER A 127 17.04 10.98 6.71
CA SER A 127 16.10 9.89 6.44
C SER A 127 16.08 8.81 7.51
N TYR A 128 14.98 8.07 7.54
CA TYR A 128 14.83 6.88 8.37
C TYR A 128 13.96 5.82 7.70
N VAL A 129 14.10 4.59 8.20
CA VAL A 129 13.19 3.47 7.98
C VAL A 129 12.88 2.85 9.34
N GLN A 130 11.60 2.79 9.71
CA GLN A 130 11.10 2.25 10.96
C GLN A 130 10.29 0.98 10.66
N LEU A 131 10.69 -0.13 11.26
CA LEU A 131 9.85 -1.32 11.40
C LEU A 131 9.08 -1.18 12.71
N PHE A 132 7.75 -1.15 12.61
CA PHE A 132 6.87 -1.23 13.77
C PHE A 132 6.65 -2.69 14.18
N ARG A 133 6.35 -2.93 15.46
CA ARG A 133 6.03 -4.27 15.98
C ARG A 133 4.86 -4.95 15.26
N ASN A 134 3.96 -4.18 14.67
CA ASN A 134 2.86 -4.71 13.86
C ASN A 134 3.26 -5.08 12.41
N GLY A 135 4.56 -5.09 12.10
CA GLY A 135 5.09 -5.46 10.78
C GLY A 135 5.00 -4.37 9.72
N ILE A 136 4.46 -3.19 10.04
CA ILE A 136 4.48 -2.07 9.11
C ILE A 136 5.89 -1.51 9.02
N ILE A 137 6.36 -1.27 7.80
CA ILE A 137 7.58 -0.51 7.54
C ILE A 137 7.18 0.89 7.07
N GLU A 138 7.74 1.91 7.70
CA GLU A 138 7.64 3.31 7.31
C GLU A 138 9.02 3.82 6.91
N ALA A 139 9.16 4.47 5.78
CA ALA A 139 10.40 5.13 5.38
C ALA A 139 10.12 6.59 5.04
N ALA A 140 10.88 7.52 5.64
CA ALA A 140 10.81 8.93 5.32
C ALA A 140 12.18 9.42 4.84
N ASP A 141 12.20 10.20 3.75
CA ASP A 141 13.46 10.63 3.13
C ASP A 141 13.32 12.01 2.48
N ILE A 142 14.25 12.91 2.82
CA ILE A 142 14.29 14.28 2.28
C ILE A 142 15.27 14.42 1.11
N ALA A 143 16.09 13.40 0.82
CA ALA A 143 17.16 13.52 -0.18
C ALA A 143 16.67 13.42 -1.63
N PHE A 144 15.36 13.20 -1.84
CA PHE A 144 14.74 13.27 -3.16
C PHE A 144 14.39 14.70 -3.59
N PHE A 145 14.73 15.70 -2.76
CA PHE A 145 14.42 17.10 -3.00
C PHE A 145 15.70 17.91 -3.05
N ASN A 146 15.75 18.84 -4.00
CA ASN A 146 16.73 19.90 -4.02
C ASN A 146 16.11 21.17 -3.41
N PRO A 147 16.59 21.61 -2.23
CA PRO A 147 16.02 22.77 -1.56
C PRO A 147 16.28 24.10 -2.30
N ASP A 148 17.33 24.17 -3.11
CA ASP A 148 17.76 25.43 -3.73
C ASP A 148 16.84 25.84 -4.90
N ASN A 149 16.34 24.86 -5.65
CA ASN A 149 15.50 25.08 -6.83
C ASN A 149 14.10 24.43 -6.71
N LYS A 150 13.74 23.90 -5.54
CA LYS A 150 12.48 23.20 -5.28
C LYS A 150 12.20 22.03 -6.25
N GLU A 151 13.23 21.35 -6.71
CA GLU A 151 13.06 20.20 -7.60
C GLU A 151 12.96 18.87 -6.85
N ILE A 152 12.16 17.96 -7.40
CA ILE A 152 12.04 16.57 -6.96
C ILE A 152 12.77 15.68 -7.97
N TYR A 153 13.67 14.83 -7.49
CA TYR A 153 14.38 13.85 -8.30
C TYR A 153 13.48 12.64 -8.65
N GLY A 154 12.44 12.86 -9.46
CA GLY A 154 11.39 11.88 -9.77
C GLY A 154 11.93 10.53 -10.27
N THR A 155 12.84 10.54 -11.25
CA THR A 155 13.46 9.31 -11.78
C THR A 155 14.28 8.56 -10.72
N GLN A 156 14.95 9.30 -9.82
CA GLN A 156 15.69 8.68 -8.73
C GLN A 156 14.75 8.06 -7.69
N LEU A 157 13.64 8.74 -7.36
CA LEU A 157 12.60 8.24 -6.49
C LEU A 157 12.03 6.92 -7.02
N GLU A 158 11.60 6.87 -8.29
CA GLU A 158 11.12 5.64 -8.92
C GLU A 158 12.17 4.52 -8.85
N SER A 159 13.41 4.83 -9.24
CA SER A 159 14.48 3.84 -9.21
C SER A 159 14.73 3.30 -7.81
N CYS A 160 14.66 4.13 -6.77
CA CYS A 160 14.84 3.70 -5.40
C CYS A 160 13.68 2.82 -4.95
N LEU A 161 12.43 3.20 -5.19
CA LEU A 161 11.27 2.40 -4.81
C LEU A 161 11.32 1.00 -5.44
N ILE A 162 11.57 0.91 -6.75
CA ILE A 162 11.71 -0.36 -7.47
C ILE A 162 12.81 -1.25 -6.87
N LYS A 163 13.96 -0.67 -6.51
CA LYS A 163 15.13 -1.42 -6.00
C LYS A 163 15.00 -1.82 -4.53
N LYS A 164 14.30 -1.03 -3.71
CA LYS A 164 14.30 -1.15 -2.24
C LYS A 164 13.12 -1.95 -1.72
N LEU A 165 11.95 -1.87 -2.35
CA LEU A 165 10.76 -2.63 -1.93
C LEU A 165 11.00 -4.14 -1.82
N PRO A 166 11.63 -4.83 -2.81
CA PRO A 166 11.93 -6.25 -2.68
C PRO A 166 12.77 -6.58 -1.44
N LYS A 167 13.64 -5.67 -1.00
CA LYS A 167 14.45 -5.86 0.20
C LYS A 167 13.60 -5.78 1.47
N TYR A 168 12.66 -4.84 1.53
CA TYR A 168 11.71 -4.74 2.65
C TYR A 168 10.81 -5.97 2.75
N PHE A 169 10.34 -6.52 1.62
CA PHE A 169 9.58 -7.77 1.62
C PHE A 169 10.42 -8.94 2.14
N SER A 170 11.65 -9.08 1.66
CA SER A 170 12.57 -10.09 2.15
C SER A 170 12.90 -9.91 3.64
N PHE A 171 13.07 -8.67 4.11
CA PHE A 171 13.31 -8.39 5.53
C PHE A 171 12.15 -8.86 6.41
N LEU A 172 10.90 -8.56 6.02
CA LEU A 172 9.72 -9.05 6.74
C LEU A 172 9.63 -10.57 6.74
N LYS A 173 9.99 -11.21 5.62
CA LYS A 173 10.04 -12.67 5.52
C LYS A 173 11.08 -13.30 6.45
N GLU A 174 12.27 -12.73 6.57
CA GLU A 174 13.30 -13.21 7.51
C GLU A 174 12.83 -13.09 8.97
N LEU A 175 12.03 -12.07 9.28
CA LEU A 175 11.36 -11.91 10.57
C LEU A 175 10.10 -12.77 10.74
N ARG A 176 9.88 -13.73 9.83
CA ARG A 176 8.74 -14.66 9.84
C ARG A 176 7.39 -13.95 9.85
N ALA A 177 7.29 -12.81 9.17
CA ALA A 177 5.98 -12.28 8.82
C ALA A 177 5.33 -13.25 7.83
N ASP A 178 4.24 -13.91 8.22
CA ASP A 178 3.51 -14.90 7.40
C ASP A 178 2.79 -14.28 6.18
N SER A 179 3.10 -13.04 5.81
CA SER A 179 2.47 -12.30 4.73
C SER A 179 3.36 -12.26 3.49
N ASN A 180 2.83 -12.73 2.37
CA ASN A 180 3.46 -12.61 1.05
C ASN A 180 2.86 -11.49 0.20
N THR A 181 1.84 -10.78 0.72
CA THR A 181 1.15 -9.68 0.03
C THR A 181 1.29 -8.40 0.84
N PHE A 182 1.62 -7.31 0.17
CA PHE A 182 1.93 -6.04 0.80
C PHE A 182 1.15 -4.93 0.11
N LEU A 183 0.62 -4.00 0.90
CA LEU A 183 0.15 -2.73 0.41
C LEU A 183 1.30 -1.73 0.49
N VAL A 184 1.58 -1.08 -0.63
CA VAL A 184 2.56 -0.01 -0.77
C VAL A 184 1.80 1.30 -0.93
N ALA A 185 2.06 2.25 -0.03
CA ALA A 185 1.53 3.60 -0.10
C ALA A 185 2.69 4.60 -0.11
N VAL A 186 2.66 5.55 -1.03
CA VAL A 186 3.68 6.60 -1.13
C VAL A 186 2.99 7.95 -1.09
N SER A 187 3.49 8.83 -0.24
CA SER A 187 3.02 10.21 -0.13
C SER A 187 4.19 11.17 -0.23
N LEU A 188 3.99 12.30 -0.89
CA LEU A 188 4.92 13.42 -0.90
C LEU A 188 4.30 14.55 -0.09
N LEU A 189 5.03 15.06 0.90
CA LEU A 189 4.56 16.08 1.84
C LEU A 189 5.31 17.40 1.63
N ASN A 190 4.60 18.52 1.81
CA ASN A 190 5.08 19.89 1.65
C ASN A 190 5.78 20.12 0.30
N VAL A 191 5.11 19.68 -0.77
CA VAL A 191 5.62 19.71 -2.16
C VAL A 191 4.98 20.79 -3.03
N LYS A 192 4.23 21.72 -2.45
CA LYS A 192 3.66 22.82 -3.21
C LYS A 192 4.77 23.67 -3.82
N ASP A 193 4.56 24.11 -5.06
CA ASP A 193 5.51 24.87 -5.87
C ASP A 193 6.79 24.09 -6.26
N CYS A 194 6.87 22.79 -5.96
CA CYS A 194 7.94 21.95 -6.45
C CYS A 194 7.69 21.52 -7.90
N SER A 195 8.75 21.32 -8.69
CA SER A 195 8.71 20.68 -10.01
C SER A 195 9.51 19.38 -10.01
N LEU A 196 9.41 18.57 -11.07
CA LEU A 196 10.35 17.46 -11.26
C LEU A 196 11.66 17.96 -11.87
N SER A 197 12.78 17.36 -11.48
CA SER A 197 14.09 17.68 -12.05
C SER A 197 14.18 17.30 -13.53
N SER A 198 15.15 17.88 -14.24
CA SER A 198 15.56 17.48 -15.59
C SER A 198 14.53 17.75 -16.71
N GLY A 199 13.79 18.86 -16.62
CA GLY A 199 12.92 19.36 -17.68
C GLY A 199 12.19 20.64 -17.30
N TYR A 200 11.49 21.22 -18.28
CA TYR A 200 10.54 22.32 -18.05
C TYR A 200 9.17 21.69 -17.81
N TYR A 201 8.86 21.42 -16.54
CA TYR A 201 7.57 20.87 -16.11
C TYR A 201 6.78 21.90 -15.30
N ASP A 202 5.48 21.67 -15.19
CA ASP A 202 4.64 22.49 -14.33
C ASP A 202 5.02 22.28 -12.85
N VAL A 203 4.68 23.26 -12.02
CA VAL A 203 4.83 23.14 -10.57
C VAL A 203 3.62 22.46 -9.95
N ILE A 204 3.86 21.74 -8.86
CA ILE A 204 2.83 21.06 -8.08
C ILE A 204 1.95 22.10 -7.38
N ASP A 205 0.63 21.94 -7.52
CA ASP A 205 -0.38 22.89 -7.05
C ASP A 205 -0.88 22.68 -5.61
N ARG A 206 -0.36 21.67 -4.91
CA ARG A 206 -0.85 21.20 -3.60
C ARG A 206 0.28 20.82 -2.64
N GLU A 207 0.00 20.92 -1.35
CA GLU A 207 0.97 20.58 -0.30
C GLU A 207 1.28 19.09 -0.23
N GLU A 208 0.33 18.25 -0.59
CA GLU A 208 0.40 16.80 -0.39
C GLU A 208 -0.07 16.06 -1.62
N ILE A 209 0.76 15.12 -2.08
CA ILE A 209 0.41 14.17 -3.13
C ILE A 209 0.37 12.78 -2.51
N ARG A 210 -0.80 12.14 -2.50
CA ARG A 210 -0.95 10.73 -2.17
C ARG A 210 -0.98 9.93 -3.47
N LEU A 211 0.02 9.10 -3.68
CA LEU A 211 0.04 8.22 -4.85
C LEU A 211 -0.96 7.07 -4.66
N PRO A 212 -1.52 6.52 -5.76
CA PRO A 212 -2.30 5.29 -5.73
C PRO A 212 -1.64 4.19 -4.89
N LYS A 213 -2.42 3.60 -3.98
CA LYS A 213 -1.98 2.46 -3.19
C LYS A 213 -1.92 1.23 -4.09
N VAL A 214 -0.86 0.45 -3.93
CA VAL A 214 -0.60 -0.74 -4.74
C VAL A 214 -0.53 -1.95 -3.84
N VAL A 215 -1.39 -2.94 -4.10
CA VAL A 215 -1.29 -4.27 -3.48
C VAL A 215 -0.42 -5.13 -4.37
N THR A 216 0.68 -5.67 -3.83
CA THR A 216 1.68 -6.44 -4.58
C THR A 216 2.18 -7.60 -3.74
N ARG A 217 2.53 -8.70 -4.38
CA ARG A 217 3.25 -9.81 -3.75
C ARG A 217 4.75 -9.66 -3.91
N GLN A 218 5.49 -10.45 -3.16
CA GLN A 218 6.96 -10.44 -3.19
C GLN A 218 7.52 -10.79 -4.57
N GLU A 219 6.86 -11.71 -5.29
CA GLU A 219 7.24 -12.21 -6.60
C GLU A 219 6.79 -11.34 -7.78
N ASP A 220 5.92 -10.36 -7.54
CA ASP A 220 5.39 -9.51 -8.60
C ASP A 220 6.46 -8.53 -9.13
N ASN A 221 6.29 -8.09 -10.38
CA ASN A 221 7.18 -7.09 -10.96
C ASN A 221 6.85 -5.70 -10.40
N ILE A 222 7.64 -5.25 -9.42
CA ILE A 222 7.43 -3.98 -8.70
C ILE A 222 7.37 -2.77 -9.64
N ALA A 223 8.17 -2.76 -10.70
CA ALA A 223 8.13 -1.67 -11.67
C ALA A 223 6.78 -1.62 -12.41
N LYS A 224 6.20 -2.77 -12.76
CA LYS A 224 4.86 -2.80 -13.39
C LYS A 224 3.77 -2.43 -12.40
N MET A 225 3.86 -2.95 -11.17
CA MET A 225 2.87 -2.71 -10.12
C MET A 225 2.81 -1.23 -9.70
N LEU A 226 3.96 -0.54 -9.61
CA LEU A 226 4.02 0.88 -9.23
C LEU A 226 3.75 1.85 -10.37
N LYS A 227 3.59 1.39 -11.62
CA LYS A 227 3.38 2.29 -12.75
C LYS A 227 2.21 3.28 -12.52
N PRO A 228 1.03 2.88 -12.02
CA PRO A 228 -0.05 3.84 -11.76
C PRO A 228 0.33 4.90 -10.73
N ALA A 229 1.12 4.53 -9.71
CA ALA A 229 1.61 5.48 -8.72
C ALA A 229 2.59 6.49 -9.34
N PHE A 230 3.48 6.02 -10.20
CA PHE A 230 4.42 6.88 -10.90
C PHE A 230 3.71 7.78 -11.93
N ASP A 231 2.74 7.27 -12.68
CA ASP A 231 1.95 8.10 -13.58
C ASP A 231 1.34 9.29 -12.82
N VAL A 232 0.73 9.08 -11.65
CA VAL A 232 0.19 10.18 -10.83
C VAL A 232 1.25 11.20 -10.39
N LEU A 233 2.47 10.76 -10.05
CA LEU A 233 3.58 11.67 -9.74
C LEU A 233 3.90 12.60 -10.91
N TRP A 234 3.96 12.06 -12.13
CA TRP A 234 4.26 12.83 -13.34
C TRP A 234 3.08 13.69 -13.80
N ASN A 235 1.84 13.21 -13.60
CA ASN A 235 0.63 13.99 -13.84
C ASN A 235 0.58 15.25 -12.97
N ALA A 236 1.16 15.22 -11.76
CA ALA A 236 1.22 16.38 -10.88
C ALA A 236 2.07 17.54 -11.42
N VAL A 237 2.88 17.29 -12.46
CA VAL A 237 3.71 18.30 -13.15
C VAL A 237 3.37 18.44 -14.64
N GLY A 238 2.12 18.11 -15.01
CA GLY A 238 1.59 18.32 -16.37
C GLY A 238 1.92 17.24 -17.39
N MET A 239 2.56 16.14 -16.98
CA MET A 239 2.93 15.05 -17.88
C MET A 239 1.82 13.99 -17.96
N PRO A 240 1.60 13.32 -19.11
CA PRO A 240 0.53 12.32 -19.25
C PRO A 240 0.81 10.99 -18.50
N GLY A 241 2.02 10.81 -17.99
CA GLY A 241 2.47 9.63 -17.25
C GLY A 241 3.99 9.62 -17.09
N SER A 242 4.51 8.58 -16.43
CA SER A 242 5.96 8.49 -16.18
C SER A 242 6.77 8.39 -17.46
N ILE A 243 7.74 9.29 -17.61
CA ILE A 243 8.65 9.32 -18.78
C ILE A 243 9.66 8.16 -18.79
N ASN A 244 9.73 7.41 -17.69
CA ASN A 244 10.68 6.32 -17.52
C ASN A 244 10.10 4.99 -18.01
N TYR A 245 8.94 4.95 -18.67
CA TYR A 245 8.39 3.73 -19.27
C TYR A 245 8.43 3.78 -20.79
N ILE A 246 9.01 2.73 -21.39
CA ILE A 246 9.04 2.52 -22.85
C ILE A 246 8.37 1.18 -23.12
N ASN A 247 7.30 1.18 -23.93
CA ASN A 247 6.50 -0.03 -24.23
C ASN A 247 6.00 -0.79 -22.98
N GLY A 248 5.77 -0.06 -21.88
CA GLY A 248 5.28 -0.64 -20.62
C GLY A 248 6.37 -1.20 -19.69
N ASP A 249 7.64 -1.14 -20.10
CA ASP A 249 8.77 -1.53 -19.24
C ASP A 249 9.52 -0.31 -18.73
N TRP A 250 9.93 -0.36 -17.46
CA TRP A 250 10.65 0.73 -16.82
C TRP A 250 12.10 0.79 -17.33
N GLN A 251 12.41 1.86 -18.05
CA GLN A 251 13.67 2.18 -18.70
C GLN A 251 14.00 3.66 -18.43
N PRO A 252 14.64 3.98 -17.29
CA PRO A 252 14.94 5.36 -16.94
C PRO A 252 15.97 5.92 -17.93
N ARG A 253 15.78 7.17 -18.33
CA ARG A 253 16.82 7.89 -19.07
C ARG A 253 18.02 8.08 -18.14
N LYS A 254 19.20 7.62 -18.56
CA LYS A 254 20.45 7.94 -17.86
C LYS A 254 20.76 9.41 -18.17
N TYR A 255 20.80 10.23 -17.13
CA TYR A 255 21.40 11.57 -17.18
C TYR A 255 22.88 11.45 -16.79
#